data_AF-A0A9X4RIN3-F1
#
_entry.id   AF-A0A9X4RIN3-F1
#
_cell.length_a   1.000
_cell.length_b   1.000
_cell.length_c   1.000
_cell.angle_alpha   90.00
_cell.angle_beta   90.00
_cell.angle_gamma   90.00
#
_symmetry.space_group_name_H-M   'P 1'
#
loop_
_entity.id
_entity.type
_entity.pdbx_description
1 polymer ?
#
loop_
_entity_poly.entity_id
_entity_poly.type
_entity_poly.pdbx_seq_one_letter_code
_entity_poly.pdbx_strand_id
1 'polypeptide(L)'
;MTSVQIARRAEKNLALTFGDDRDDGFRDFVLARWFDSTNGSAYTYFSFLGQRLGLLNNYNPDPTEDYSLIIEDIQRKIANAQFEFSENAVDQPTSRQLKLNEIIEAISNGQIIEDYPNDSDESSYLIGGLTSSGRAIHVQSSYPSSPLIKIMAVYEPDSQEWNSDFTIRRINDE
;
A
#
# COMPACT_ATOMS: atom_id res chain seq x y z
N MET A 1 -3.59 6.11 29.30
CA MET A 1 -2.68 5.17 28.60
C MET A 1 -2.99 5.29 27.14
N THR A 2 -1.97 5.47 26.30
CA THR A 2 -2.17 5.51 24.84
C THR A 2 -2.57 4.13 24.33
N SER A 3 -3.23 4.06 23.18
CA SER A 3 -3.59 2.80 22.49
C SER A 3 -2.38 1.86 22.34
N VAL A 4 -1.20 2.43 22.05
CA VAL A 4 0.09 1.71 22.00
C VAL A 4 0.49 1.09 23.36
N GLN A 5 0.24 1.77 24.47
CA GLN A 5 0.55 1.25 25.82
C GLN A 5 -0.42 0.15 26.24
N ILE A 6 -1.68 0.24 25.81
CA ILE A 6 -2.70 -0.79 26.06
C ILE A 6 -2.39 -2.04 25.23
N ALA A 7 -2.01 -1.87 23.96
CA ALA A 7 -1.59 -2.96 23.07
C ALA A 7 -0.36 -3.70 23.60
N ARG A 8 0.73 -2.99 23.93
CA ARG A 8 1.94 -3.60 24.52
C ARG A 8 1.66 -4.32 25.85
N ARG A 9 0.69 -3.82 26.62
CA ARG A 9 0.29 -4.46 27.89
C ARG A 9 -0.56 -5.71 27.64
N ALA A 10 -1.37 -5.72 26.59
CA ALA A 10 -2.12 -6.90 26.17
C ALA A 10 -1.19 -8.00 25.62
N GLU A 11 -0.25 -7.64 24.73
CA GLU A 11 0.79 -8.54 24.21
C GLU A 11 1.64 -9.17 25.33
N LYS A 12 1.95 -8.39 26.38
CA LYS A 12 2.75 -8.86 27.51
C LYS A 12 1.96 -9.72 28.50
N ASN A 13 0.63 -9.56 28.55
CA ASN A 13 -0.25 -10.30 29.48
C ASN A 13 -0.87 -11.55 28.85
N LEU A 14 -1.07 -11.56 27.53
CA LEU A 14 -1.44 -12.74 26.77
C LEU A 14 -0.15 -13.39 26.30
N ALA A 15 0.30 -14.42 27.00
CA ALA A 15 1.33 -15.33 26.51
C ALA A 15 0.79 -16.02 25.25
N LEU A 16 0.86 -15.35 24.11
CA LEU A 16 0.65 -15.94 22.78
C LEU A 16 1.89 -16.79 22.51
N THR A 17 2.01 -17.91 23.20
CA THR A 17 2.90 -18.98 22.75
C THR A 17 2.31 -19.47 21.45
N PHE A 18 2.97 -19.16 20.35
CA PHE A 18 2.68 -19.66 19.00
C PHE A 18 2.67 -21.19 19.04
N GLY A 19 1.49 -21.74 19.32
CA GLY A 19 1.13 -23.14 19.19
C GLY A 19 0.26 -23.28 17.96
N ASP A 20 0.48 -24.38 17.25
CA ASP A 20 0.18 -24.72 15.86
C ASP A 20 -1.29 -24.65 15.37
N ASP A 21 -2.21 -23.95 16.05
CA ASP A 21 -3.59 -23.80 15.57
C ASP A 21 -3.80 -22.46 14.89
N ARG A 22 -3.59 -22.49 13.57
CA ARG A 22 -4.02 -21.49 12.56
C ARG A 22 -5.54 -21.51 12.37
N ASP A 23 -6.30 -21.42 13.45
CA ASP A 23 -7.77 -21.50 13.40
C ASP A 23 -8.40 -20.11 13.32
N ASP A 24 -9.41 -19.98 12.46
CA ASP A 24 -10.24 -18.79 12.21
C ASP A 24 -10.71 -18.09 13.50
N GLY A 25 -10.80 -18.82 14.62
CA GLY A 25 -11.18 -18.29 15.93
C GLY A 25 -10.21 -17.24 16.50
N PHE A 26 -8.90 -17.31 16.23
CA PHE A 26 -7.97 -16.25 16.68
C PHE A 26 -8.17 -14.98 15.85
N ARG A 27 -8.31 -15.12 14.52
CA ARG A 27 -8.61 -14.00 13.62
C ARG A 27 -9.92 -13.32 14.03
N ASP A 28 -10.96 -14.10 14.25
CA ASP A 28 -12.29 -13.60 14.62
C ASP A 28 -12.28 -12.95 16.00
N PHE A 29 -11.47 -13.46 16.94
CA PHE A 29 -11.26 -12.81 18.25
C PHE A 29 -10.55 -11.46 18.13
N VAL A 30 -9.47 -11.37 17.35
CA VAL A 30 -8.74 -10.10 17.15
C VAL A 30 -9.63 -9.09 16.42
N LEU A 31 -10.32 -9.51 15.35
CA LEU A 31 -11.31 -8.68 14.65
C LEU A 31 -12.39 -8.17 15.62
N ALA A 32 -13.07 -9.06 16.35
CA ALA A 32 -14.18 -8.68 17.23
C ALA A 32 -13.77 -7.76 18.39
N ARG A 33 -12.49 -7.77 18.80
CA ARG A 33 -12.03 -7.04 19.97
C ARG A 33 -11.26 -5.77 19.63
N TRP A 34 -10.63 -5.69 18.46
CA TRP A 34 -9.73 -4.61 18.07
C TRP A 34 -10.19 -3.84 16.83
N PHE A 35 -11.01 -4.44 15.96
CA PHE A 35 -11.61 -3.72 14.85
C PHE A 35 -12.79 -2.88 15.34
N ASP A 36 -12.56 -1.58 15.45
CA ASP A 36 -13.60 -0.57 15.64
C ASP A 36 -13.44 0.47 14.53
N SER A 37 -14.25 0.35 13.48
CA SER A 37 -14.22 1.26 12.33
C SER A 37 -14.65 2.69 12.69
N THR A 38 -15.28 2.89 13.85
CA THR A 38 -15.67 4.22 14.35
C THR A 38 -14.56 4.88 15.17
N ASN A 39 -13.52 4.13 15.51
CA ASN A 39 -12.35 4.60 16.24
C ASN A 39 -11.11 4.55 15.35
N GLY A 40 -10.85 5.65 14.63
CA GLY A 40 -9.77 5.73 13.64
C GLY A 40 -8.40 5.31 14.16
N SER A 41 -8.09 5.53 15.44
CA SER A 41 -6.80 5.09 16.02
C SER A 41 -6.71 3.57 16.21
N ALA A 42 -7.82 2.91 16.55
CA ALA A 42 -7.89 1.46 16.67
C ALA A 42 -7.87 0.80 15.29
N TYR A 43 -8.63 1.35 14.34
CA TYR A 43 -8.63 0.93 12.94
C TYR A 43 -7.23 1.01 12.31
N THR A 44 -6.53 2.15 12.45
CA THR A 44 -5.17 2.33 11.92
C THR A 44 -4.15 1.36 12.53
N TYR A 45 -4.27 1.05 13.82
CA TYR A 45 -3.36 0.08 14.44
C TYR A 45 -3.67 -1.35 13.99
N PHE A 46 -4.95 -1.69 13.86
CA PHE A 46 -5.40 -2.98 13.38
C PHE A 46 -5.06 -3.20 11.89
N SER A 47 -5.14 -2.17 11.04
CA SER A 47 -4.73 -2.27 9.63
C SER A 47 -3.23 -2.54 9.49
N PHE A 48 -2.40 -1.80 10.24
CA PHE A 48 -0.95 -2.00 10.25
C PHE A 48 -0.55 -3.38 10.78
N LEU A 49 -1.06 -3.76 11.96
CA LEU A 49 -0.70 -5.03 12.61
C LEU A 49 -1.34 -6.22 11.89
N GLY A 50 -2.58 -6.07 11.41
CA GLY A 50 -3.33 -7.11 10.72
C GLY A 50 -2.70 -7.51 9.39
N GLN A 51 -2.10 -6.57 8.65
CA GLN A 51 -1.34 -6.89 7.44
C GLN A 51 -0.03 -7.63 7.77
N ARG A 52 0.70 -7.19 8.79
CA ARG A 52 1.94 -7.86 9.24
C ARG A 52 1.73 -9.26 9.80
N LEU A 53 0.58 -9.50 10.41
CA LEU A 53 0.21 -10.80 10.96
C LEU A 53 -0.51 -11.69 9.92
N GLY A 54 -0.64 -11.26 8.66
CA GLY A 54 -1.33 -11.99 7.61
C GLY A 54 -2.85 -12.10 7.81
N LEU A 55 -3.43 -11.37 8.77
CA LEU A 55 -4.86 -11.35 9.08
C LEU A 55 -5.67 -10.55 8.05
N LEU A 56 -5.01 -9.66 7.31
CA LEU A 56 -5.61 -8.75 6.32
C LEU A 56 -5.13 -9.00 4.89
N ASN A 57 -4.49 -10.14 4.61
CA ASN A 57 -4.05 -10.49 3.25
C ASN A 57 -5.21 -10.68 2.25
N ASN A 58 -6.46 -10.70 2.74
CA ASN A 58 -7.70 -10.63 1.96
C ASN A 58 -8.54 -9.40 2.31
N TYR A 59 -7.93 -8.32 2.81
CA TYR A 59 -8.63 -7.05 3.00
C TYR A 59 -8.91 -6.45 1.63
N ASN A 60 -10.07 -6.84 1.11
CA ASN A 60 -10.75 -6.15 0.04
C ASN A 60 -11.21 -4.80 0.63
N PRO A 61 -10.70 -3.64 0.15
CA PRO A 61 -11.17 -2.35 0.64
C PRO A 61 -12.68 -2.29 0.54
N ASP A 62 -13.31 -1.59 1.48
CA ASP A 62 -14.76 -1.37 1.48
C ASP A 62 -15.19 -0.98 0.05
N PRO A 63 -16.11 -1.70 -0.62
CA PRO A 63 -16.49 -1.44 -2.01
C PRO A 63 -17.08 -0.04 -2.27
N THR A 64 -17.16 0.81 -1.24
CA THR A 64 -17.51 2.23 -1.35
C THR A 64 -16.34 3.20 -1.55
N GLU A 65 -15.07 2.79 -1.37
CA GLU A 65 -13.93 3.61 -1.80
C GLU A 65 -13.65 3.38 -3.28
N ASP A 66 -14.36 4.15 -4.10
CA ASP A 66 -14.14 4.20 -5.53
C ASP A 66 -12.79 4.87 -5.85
N TYR A 67 -11.72 4.07 -5.89
CA TYR A 67 -10.39 4.52 -6.31
C TYR A 67 -10.38 5.05 -7.75
N SER A 68 -11.45 4.85 -8.55
CA SER A 68 -11.56 5.41 -9.90
C SER A 68 -11.44 6.93 -9.89
N LEU A 69 -12.14 7.62 -8.98
CA LEU A 69 -12.04 9.09 -8.87
C LEU A 69 -10.66 9.55 -8.41
N ILE A 70 -9.98 8.74 -7.60
CA ILE A 70 -8.65 9.04 -7.06
C ILE A 70 -7.60 8.89 -8.15
N ILE A 71 -7.59 7.76 -8.86
CA ILE A 71 -6.64 7.52 -9.95
C ILE A 71 -6.88 8.51 -11.10
N GLU A 72 -8.14 8.87 -11.41
CA GLU A 72 -8.44 9.92 -12.38
C GLU A 72 -7.84 11.28 -12.00
N ASP A 73 -7.86 11.66 -10.71
CA ASP A 73 -7.23 12.91 -10.27
C ASP A 73 -5.70 12.86 -10.38
N ILE A 74 -5.09 11.73 -10.01
CA ILE A 74 -3.64 11.52 -10.17
C ILE A 74 -3.28 11.61 -11.66
N GLN A 75 -3.96 10.87 -12.53
CA GLN A 75 -3.74 10.88 -13.98
C GLN A 75 -3.91 12.27 -14.57
N ARG A 76 -4.94 13.02 -14.16
CA ARG A 76 -5.16 14.42 -14.56
C ARG A 76 -3.99 15.31 -14.14
N LYS A 77 -3.48 15.18 -12.91
CA LYS A 77 -2.33 15.96 -12.43
C LYS A 77 -1.06 15.60 -13.20
N ILE A 78 -0.80 14.32 -13.45
CA ILE A 78 0.33 13.88 -14.29
C ILE A 78 0.23 14.49 -15.71
N ALA A 79 -0.95 14.42 -16.34
CA ALA A 79 -1.17 14.97 -17.68
C ALA A 79 -0.96 16.49 -17.77
N ASN A 80 -1.21 17.22 -16.68
CA ASN A 80 -0.97 18.66 -16.57
C ASN A 80 0.45 19.00 -16.07
N ALA A 81 1.37 18.03 -16.00
CA ALA A 81 2.71 18.18 -15.45
C ALA A 81 2.73 18.71 -13.99
N GLN A 82 1.72 18.37 -13.20
CA GLN A 82 1.58 18.73 -11.79
C GLN A 82 2.14 17.63 -10.89
N PHE A 83 3.44 17.36 -11.04
CA PHE A 83 4.12 16.37 -10.24
C PHE A 83 5.58 16.73 -10.00
N GLU A 84 6.16 16.13 -8.97
CA GLU A 84 7.57 16.25 -8.62
C GLU A 84 8.13 14.88 -8.19
N PHE A 85 9.44 14.70 -8.28
CA PHE A 85 10.11 13.53 -7.72
C PHE A 85 10.63 13.86 -6.33
N SER A 86 10.47 12.92 -5.39
CA SER A 86 11.19 12.99 -4.12
C SER A 86 12.69 12.82 -4.37
N GLU A 87 13.53 13.29 -3.43
CA GLU A 87 14.98 13.05 -3.47
C GLU A 87 15.30 11.56 -3.56
N ASN A 88 14.60 10.74 -2.76
CA ASN A 88 14.72 9.28 -2.77
C ASN A 88 14.39 8.67 -4.14
N ALA A 89 13.37 9.17 -4.84
CA ALA A 89 12.98 8.65 -6.15
C ALA A 89 14.06 8.91 -7.20
N VAL A 90 14.73 10.07 -7.15
CA VAL A 90 15.79 10.45 -8.10
C VAL A 90 17.05 9.60 -7.91
N ASP A 91 17.35 9.20 -6.67
CA ASP A 91 18.56 8.45 -6.35
C ASP A 91 18.44 6.93 -6.51
N GLN A 92 17.24 6.39 -6.65
CA GLN A 92 17.03 4.96 -6.85
C GLN A 92 17.68 4.45 -8.16
N PRO A 93 18.44 3.34 -8.14
CA PRO A 93 19.08 2.79 -9.33
C PRO A 93 18.09 2.50 -10.48
N THR A 94 16.89 2.05 -10.15
CA THR A 94 15.86 1.68 -11.13
C THR A 94 15.28 2.90 -11.84
N SER A 95 15.11 4.03 -11.14
CA SER A 95 14.60 5.25 -11.75
C SER A 95 15.54 5.81 -12.81
N ARG A 96 16.86 5.61 -12.67
CA ARG A 96 17.87 6.02 -13.66
C ARG A 96 17.80 5.24 -14.97
N GLN A 97 17.21 4.05 -14.96
CA GLN A 97 17.03 3.20 -16.15
C GLN A 97 15.66 3.41 -16.81
N LEU A 98 14.74 4.08 -16.12
CA LEU A 98 13.38 4.37 -16.59
C LEU A 98 13.34 5.76 -17.20
N LYS A 99 12.76 5.88 -18.39
CA LYS A 99 12.57 7.18 -19.03
C LYS A 99 11.32 7.85 -18.45
N LEU A 100 11.35 9.18 -18.34
CA LEU A 100 10.21 9.95 -17.84
C LEU A 100 8.89 9.64 -18.58
N ASN A 101 8.95 9.42 -19.89
CA ASN A 101 7.77 9.08 -20.68
C ASN A 101 7.20 7.69 -20.33
N GLU A 102 8.04 6.72 -19.97
CA GLU A 102 7.59 5.40 -19.51
C GLU A 102 6.87 5.52 -18.16
N ILE A 103 7.37 6.37 -17.26
CA ILE A 103 6.74 6.63 -15.95
C ILE A 103 5.37 7.29 -16.13
N ILE A 104 5.30 8.34 -16.95
CA ILE A 104 4.04 9.04 -17.27
C ILE A 104 3.03 8.08 -17.90
N GLU A 105 3.47 7.25 -18.85
CA GLU A 105 2.62 6.27 -19.52
C GLU A 105 2.09 5.22 -18.55
N ALA A 106 2.95 4.69 -17.68
CA ALA A 106 2.56 3.71 -16.67
C ALA A 106 1.49 4.28 -15.71
N ILE A 107 1.62 5.54 -15.26
CA ILE A 107 0.60 6.17 -14.40
C ILE A 107 -0.69 6.42 -15.20
N SER A 108 -0.57 6.90 -16.45
CA SER A 108 -1.72 7.25 -17.29
C SER A 108 -2.61 6.05 -17.62
N ASN A 109 -2.00 4.86 -17.74
CA ASN A 109 -2.70 3.61 -18.02
C ASN A 109 -2.83 2.70 -16.79
N GLY A 110 -2.40 3.19 -15.62
CA GLY A 110 -2.25 2.40 -14.41
C GLY A 110 -3.49 2.41 -13.53
N GLN A 111 -3.44 1.56 -12.52
CA GLN A 111 -4.44 1.46 -11.46
C GLN A 111 -3.77 1.48 -10.09
N ILE A 112 -4.48 1.94 -9.08
CA ILE A 112 -4.05 1.81 -7.68
C ILE A 112 -4.12 0.33 -7.31
N ILE A 113 -3.01 -0.22 -6.83
CA ILE A 113 -2.90 -1.63 -6.44
C ILE A 113 -2.67 -1.82 -4.93
N GLU A 114 -2.09 -0.82 -4.25
CA GLU A 114 -1.94 -0.81 -2.79
C GLU A 114 -2.11 0.62 -2.25
N ASP A 115 -2.59 0.72 -1.01
CA ASP A 115 -2.77 1.97 -0.27
C ASP A 115 -1.95 1.94 1.02
N TYR A 116 -1.14 2.98 1.23
CA TYR A 116 -0.27 3.17 2.39
C TYR A 116 -0.62 4.48 3.11
N PRO A 117 -1.72 4.52 3.89
CA PRO A 117 -2.15 5.72 4.58
C PRO A 117 -1.19 6.18 5.70
N ASN A 118 -0.34 5.28 6.21
CA ASN A 118 0.53 5.53 7.38
C ASN A 118 1.98 5.11 7.14
N ASP A 119 2.47 5.20 5.90
CA ASP A 119 3.90 5.04 5.68
C ASP A 119 4.65 6.13 6.47
N SER A 120 5.84 5.76 6.96
CA SER A 120 6.61 6.44 8.02
C SER A 120 6.78 7.95 7.82
N ASP A 121 6.68 8.41 6.55
CA ASP A 121 6.98 9.76 6.12
C ASP A 121 5.85 10.47 5.36
N GLU A 122 4.96 9.76 4.64
CA GLU A 122 3.86 10.38 3.86
C GLU A 122 2.83 9.33 3.37
N SER A 123 1.52 9.65 3.45
CA SER A 123 0.47 8.77 2.90
C SER A 123 0.61 8.64 1.38
N SER A 124 0.59 7.40 0.87
CA SER A 124 0.89 7.13 -0.54
C SER A 124 0.07 5.98 -1.12
N TYR A 125 -0.06 5.98 -2.45
CA TYR A 125 -0.59 4.87 -3.24
C TYR A 125 0.55 4.20 -4.00
N LEU A 126 0.42 2.89 -4.21
CA LEU A 126 1.18 2.18 -5.22
C LEU A 126 0.31 2.04 -6.48
N ILE A 127 0.82 2.55 -7.60
CA ILE A 127 0.19 2.48 -8.90
C ILE A 127 0.93 1.44 -9.73
N GLY A 128 0.22 0.43 -10.21
CA GLY A 128 0.72 -0.56 -11.17
C GLY A 128 0.27 -0.19 -12.58
N GLY A 129 1.20 -0.13 -13.52
CA GLY A 129 0.91 0.22 -14.91
C GLY A 129 1.82 -0.47 -15.91
N LEU A 130 1.36 -0.48 -17.17
CA LEU A 130 2.10 -1.01 -18.30
C LEU A 130 2.43 0.11 -19.29
N THR A 131 3.66 0.11 -19.79
CA THR A 131 4.04 0.93 -20.94
C THR A 131 3.42 0.36 -22.22
N SER A 132 3.43 1.13 -23.32
CA SER A 132 3.03 0.65 -24.65
C SER A 132 3.92 -0.48 -25.18
N SER A 133 5.14 -0.61 -24.65
CA SER A 133 6.03 -1.74 -24.94
C SER A 133 5.74 -2.99 -24.10
N GLY A 134 4.74 -2.94 -23.20
CA GLY A 134 4.37 -4.04 -22.32
C GLY A 134 5.29 -4.18 -21.09
N ARG A 135 6.06 -3.15 -20.76
CA ARG A 135 6.92 -3.15 -19.57
C ARG A 135 6.11 -2.76 -18.34
N ALA A 136 6.17 -3.58 -17.29
CA ALA A 136 5.53 -3.27 -16.02
C ALA A 136 6.33 -2.26 -15.21
N ILE A 137 5.64 -1.26 -14.67
CA ILE A 137 6.23 -0.22 -13.83
C ILE A 137 5.31 0.02 -12.64
N HIS A 138 5.92 -0.01 -11.46
CA HIS A 138 5.30 0.40 -10.22
C HIS A 138 5.75 1.81 -9.85
N VAL A 139 4.79 2.64 -9.48
CA VAL A 139 5.01 4.03 -9.07
C VAL A 139 4.38 4.22 -7.70
N GLN A 140 5.20 4.55 -6.71
CA GLN A 140 4.69 5.02 -5.42
C GLN A 140 4.49 6.53 -5.51
N SER A 141 3.27 7.00 -5.26
CA SER A 141 2.91 8.41 -5.32
C SER A 141 2.20 8.86 -4.05
N SER A 142 2.41 10.11 -3.65
CA SER A 142 1.60 10.74 -2.60
C SER A 142 0.10 10.72 -2.95
N TYR A 143 -0.74 10.93 -1.94
CA TYR A 143 -2.15 11.20 -2.19
C TYR A 143 -2.35 12.47 -3.04
N PRO A 144 -3.44 12.55 -3.83
CA PRO A 144 -3.75 13.70 -4.64
C PRO A 144 -4.37 14.87 -3.82
N SER A 145 -4.21 14.91 -2.50
CA SER A 145 -4.67 16.03 -1.67
C SER A 145 -3.84 17.30 -1.88
N SER A 146 -2.59 17.17 -2.33
CA SER A 146 -1.67 18.27 -2.61
C SER A 146 -1.81 18.80 -4.04
N PRO A 147 -1.42 20.06 -4.33
CA PRO A 147 -1.42 20.60 -5.70
C PRO A 147 -0.53 19.83 -6.68
N LEU A 148 0.57 19.25 -6.18
CA LEU A 148 1.48 18.40 -6.93
C LEU A 148 1.39 16.97 -6.41
N ILE A 149 1.49 16.00 -7.33
CA ILE A 149 1.74 14.59 -6.99
C ILE A 149 3.23 14.41 -6.76
N LYS A 150 3.62 13.90 -5.60
CA LYS A 150 5.01 13.56 -5.32
C LYS A 150 5.25 12.10 -5.66
N ILE A 151 6.11 11.84 -6.62
CA ILE A 151 6.58 10.50 -6.99
C ILE A 151 7.70 10.13 -6.02
N MET A 152 7.43 9.14 -5.17
CA MET A 152 8.30 8.75 -4.06
C MET A 152 9.27 7.63 -4.43
N ALA A 153 8.83 6.71 -5.30
CA ALA A 153 9.63 5.60 -5.81
C ALA A 153 9.09 5.17 -7.18
N VAL A 154 9.98 4.65 -8.03
CA VAL A 154 9.63 4.07 -9.32
C VAL A 154 10.50 2.86 -9.59
N TYR A 155 9.88 1.72 -9.89
CA TYR A 155 10.61 0.48 -10.14
C TYR A 155 9.88 -0.47 -11.09
N GLU A 156 10.62 -1.41 -11.66
CA GLU A 156 10.06 -2.56 -12.37
C GLU A 156 9.80 -3.68 -11.36
N PRO A 157 8.57 -4.22 -11.26
CA PRO A 157 8.22 -5.22 -10.24
C PRO A 157 8.88 -6.58 -10.50
N ASP A 158 9.31 -7.26 -9.43
CA ASP A 158 9.88 -8.59 -9.53
C ASP A 158 8.78 -9.66 -9.64
N SER A 159 8.87 -10.51 -10.67
CA SER A 159 8.01 -11.68 -10.86
C SER A 159 7.99 -12.68 -9.70
N GLN A 160 9.00 -12.68 -8.83
CA GLN A 160 9.05 -13.49 -7.61
C GLN A 160 8.24 -12.88 -6.47
N GLU A 161 8.04 -11.57 -6.48
CA GLU A 161 7.27 -10.86 -5.45
C GLU A 161 5.83 -10.58 -5.88
N TRP A 162 5.52 -10.61 -7.18
CA TRP A 162 4.23 -10.22 -7.74
C TRP A 162 3.63 -11.30 -8.65
N ASN A 163 2.30 -11.33 -8.76
CA ASN A 163 1.59 -12.20 -9.70
C ASN A 163 1.95 -11.89 -11.18
N SER A 164 1.47 -12.71 -12.11
CA SER A 164 1.77 -12.55 -13.55
C SER A 164 1.40 -11.19 -14.12
N ASP A 165 0.41 -10.53 -13.50
CA ASP A 165 -0.12 -9.25 -13.96
C ASP A 165 0.51 -8.07 -13.20
N PHE A 166 1.42 -8.34 -12.27
CA PHE A 166 2.11 -7.36 -11.42
C PHE A 166 1.16 -6.45 -10.62
N THR A 167 0.06 -6.98 -10.14
CA THR A 167 -0.96 -6.22 -9.39
C THR A 167 -1.16 -6.74 -7.96
N ILE A 168 -0.74 -7.97 -7.66
CA ILE A 168 -0.95 -8.63 -6.37
C ILE A 168 0.37 -9.23 -5.91
N ARG A 169 0.75 -8.97 -4.65
CA ARG A 169 1.93 -9.59 -4.04
C ARG A 169 1.76 -11.09 -3.87
N ARG A 170 2.82 -11.84 -4.12
CA ARG A 170 2.91 -13.26 -3.77
C ARG A 170 3.13 -13.39 -2.27
N ILE A 171 2.48 -14.37 -1.66
CA ILE A 171 2.75 -14.77 -0.28
C ILE A 171 3.98 -15.67 -0.34
N ASN A 172 5.11 -15.20 0.20
CA ASN A 172 6.25 -16.08 0.44
C ASN A 172 5.98 -16.85 1.72
N ASP A 173 5.59 -18.12 1.58
CA ASP A 173 5.63 -19.10 2.66
C ASP A 173 7.10 -19.49 2.89
N GLU A 174 7.82 -18.73 3.73
CA GLU A 174 9.08 -19.19 4.35
C GLU A 174 8.80 -19.94 5.67
#